data_AF-A0A1E5IV27-F1
#
_entry.id   AF-A0A1E5IV27-F1
#
_cell.length_a   1.000
_cell.length_b   1.000
_cell.length_c   1.000
_cell.angle_alpha   90.00
_cell.angle_beta   90.00
_cell.angle_gamma   90.00
#
_symmetry.space_group_name_H-M   'P 1'
#
loop_
_entity.id
_entity.type
_entity.pdbx_description
1 polymer ?
#
loop_
_entity_poly.entity_id
_entity_poly.type
_entity_poly.pdbx_seq_one_letter_code
_entity_poly.pdbx_strand_id
1 'polypeptide(L)'
;MTKFNLENLPKCGAKTRSGNPCQRYGNKANGRCKLHGGRSTGAKTKEGKLAVRVNALLNAIIWYFDNRFYMKIKETDLKNALTAYLNLIDLSKVQSNKLENEVIDIVSQYHVELEITKYYIATYDGPDALLIIQSALDHYYKDIAAQHLLFHIYTPIYPTPFYNRTFGSKAEVKKEMQILIRTAKKKGDYYTGRVNPSPAQRQLKKQLKLIK
;
A
#
# COMPACT_ATOMS: atom_id res chain seq x y z
N MET A 1 18.88 -46.79 6.86
CA MET A 1 19.24 -45.87 5.77
C MET A 1 18.97 -44.45 6.23
N THR A 2 19.99 -43.58 6.26
CA THR A 2 19.78 -42.17 6.57
C THR A 2 18.86 -41.58 5.52
N LYS A 3 17.71 -41.04 5.95
CA LYS A 3 16.63 -40.55 5.09
C LYS A 3 17.06 -39.47 4.08
N PHE A 4 18.27 -38.92 4.21
CA PHE A 4 18.86 -37.91 3.33
C PHE A 4 20.35 -38.18 3.12
N ASN A 5 20.82 -38.20 1.87
CA ASN A 5 22.24 -38.17 1.53
C ASN A 5 22.71 -36.70 1.51
N LEU A 6 23.66 -36.37 2.40
CA LEU A 6 24.18 -35.01 2.61
C LEU A 6 25.55 -34.78 1.95
N GLU A 7 26.17 -35.80 1.37
CA GLU A 7 27.55 -35.75 0.85
C GLU A 7 27.69 -34.78 -0.31
N ASN A 8 26.64 -34.62 -1.11
CA ASN A 8 26.60 -33.75 -2.28
C ASN A 8 26.07 -32.33 -2.00
N LEU A 9 25.83 -31.95 -0.74
CA LEU A 9 25.34 -30.61 -0.42
C LEU A 9 26.51 -29.63 -0.23
N PRO A 10 26.47 -28.44 -0.87
CA PRO A 10 27.53 -27.45 -0.70
C PRO A 10 27.57 -26.97 0.75
N LYS A 11 28.76 -26.60 1.24
CA LYS A 11 28.88 -25.86 2.51
C LYS A 11 28.31 -24.46 2.33
N CYS A 12 27.64 -23.94 3.36
CA CYS A 12 26.98 -22.64 3.30
C CYS A 12 27.92 -21.49 2.97
N GLY A 13 29.13 -21.49 3.57
CA GLY A 13 30.18 -20.52 3.29
C GLY A 13 29.86 -19.05 3.64
N ALA A 14 28.71 -18.76 4.25
CA ALA A 14 28.36 -17.39 4.67
C ALA A 14 29.20 -16.97 5.87
N LYS A 15 29.56 -15.69 5.96
CA LYS A 15 30.34 -15.17 7.10
C LYS A 15 29.52 -15.27 8.39
N THR A 16 30.03 -15.97 9.40
CA THR A 16 29.41 -16.02 10.73
C THR A 16 29.68 -14.74 11.51
N ARG A 17 29.01 -14.55 12.65
CA ARG A 17 29.29 -13.44 13.57
C ARG A 17 30.74 -13.41 14.06
N SER A 18 31.40 -14.57 14.13
CA SER A 18 32.83 -14.71 14.47
C SER A 18 33.78 -14.50 13.30
N GLY A 19 33.28 -14.14 12.11
CA GLY A 19 34.09 -13.83 10.93
C GLY A 19 34.48 -15.03 10.06
N ASN A 20 34.33 -16.26 10.55
CA ASN A 20 34.68 -17.47 9.82
C ASN A 20 33.57 -17.91 8.82
N PRO A 21 33.90 -18.65 7.75
CA PRO A 21 32.90 -19.23 6.87
C PRO A 21 31.99 -20.23 7.58
N CYS A 22 30.69 -20.21 7.27
CA CYS A 22 29.71 -21.10 7.85
C CYS A 22 29.89 -22.54 7.36
N GLN A 23 30.11 -23.44 8.32
CA GLN A 23 30.38 -24.86 8.08
C GLN A 23 29.12 -25.74 7.96
N ARG A 24 27.92 -25.16 8.16
CA ARG A 24 26.65 -25.87 7.98
C ARG A 24 26.42 -26.20 6.51
N TYR A 25 25.78 -27.33 6.22
CA TYR A 25 25.32 -27.64 4.87
C TYR A 25 24.30 -26.62 4.38
N GLY A 26 24.50 -26.14 3.15
CA GLY A 26 23.57 -25.34 2.39
C GLY A 26 22.47 -26.19 1.76
N ASN A 27 21.56 -25.54 1.04
CA ASN A 27 20.58 -26.24 0.21
C ASN A 27 21.06 -26.31 -1.25
N LYS A 28 20.33 -27.03 -2.12
CA LYS A 28 20.62 -27.08 -3.56
C LYS A 28 20.17 -25.83 -4.34
N ALA A 29 19.27 -25.04 -3.79
CA ALA A 29 18.64 -23.92 -4.49
C ALA A 29 19.54 -22.67 -4.56
N ASN A 30 20.15 -22.30 -3.44
CA ASN A 30 20.98 -21.11 -3.30
C ASN A 30 22.29 -21.37 -2.54
N GLY A 31 22.57 -22.62 -2.16
CA GLY A 31 23.81 -23.00 -1.48
C GLY A 31 23.92 -22.51 -0.03
N ARG A 32 22.91 -21.82 0.54
CA ARG A 32 22.97 -21.28 1.91
C ARG A 32 22.20 -22.16 2.89
N CYS A 33 22.61 -22.16 4.15
CA CYS A 33 21.92 -22.91 5.22
C CYS A 33 20.70 -22.14 5.74
N LYS A 34 19.81 -22.80 6.48
CA LYS A 34 18.57 -22.19 7.01
C LYS A 34 18.79 -20.91 7.83
N LEU A 35 19.97 -20.75 8.45
CA LEU A 35 20.31 -19.59 9.27
C LEU A 35 20.88 -18.42 8.46
N HIS A 36 21.34 -18.66 7.24
CA HIS A 36 21.97 -17.64 6.37
C HIS A 36 21.19 -17.48 5.06
N GLY A 37 19.86 -17.50 5.14
CA GLY A 37 18.99 -17.26 3.98
C GLY A 37 18.72 -18.49 3.10
N GLY A 38 19.10 -19.70 3.53
CA GLY A 38 18.75 -20.95 2.83
C GLY A 38 17.25 -21.25 2.79
N ARG A 39 16.42 -20.53 3.56
CA ARG A 39 14.95 -20.58 3.43
C ARG A 39 14.38 -19.33 2.75
N SER A 40 15.23 -18.36 2.41
CA SER A 40 14.80 -17.16 1.71
C SER A 40 14.46 -17.51 0.26
N THR A 41 13.32 -17.01 -0.21
CA THR A 41 12.91 -17.10 -1.62
C THR A 41 13.27 -15.85 -2.42
N GLY A 42 14.00 -14.91 -1.79
CA GLY A 42 14.25 -13.60 -2.35
C GLY A 42 13.00 -12.71 -2.36
N ALA A 43 13.17 -11.46 -2.79
CA ALA A 43 12.04 -10.56 -2.98
C ALA A 43 11.27 -10.93 -4.26
N LYS A 44 9.96 -11.13 -4.12
CA LYS A 44 9.09 -11.51 -5.25
C LYS A 44 8.45 -10.29 -5.91
N THR A 45 8.10 -9.27 -5.12
CA THR A 45 7.42 -8.06 -5.60
C THR A 45 8.40 -7.04 -6.18
N LYS A 46 7.89 -6.07 -6.95
CA LYS A 46 8.73 -5.04 -7.58
C LYS A 46 9.36 -4.15 -6.52
N GLU A 47 8.58 -3.70 -5.54
CA GLU A 47 9.02 -2.90 -4.38
C GLU A 47 10.06 -3.65 -3.56
N GLY A 48 9.83 -4.95 -3.28
CA GLY A 48 10.77 -5.76 -2.53
C GLY A 48 12.12 -5.91 -3.25
N LYS A 49 12.10 -6.07 -4.57
CA LYS A 49 13.33 -6.12 -5.38
C LYS A 49 14.07 -4.79 -5.36
N LEU A 50 13.35 -3.67 -5.41
CA LEU A 50 13.93 -2.33 -5.29
C LEU A 50 14.58 -2.13 -3.90
N ALA A 51 13.88 -2.50 -2.83
CA ALA A 51 14.40 -2.41 -1.46
C ALA A 51 15.68 -3.25 -1.28
N VAL A 52 15.70 -4.48 -1.81
CA VAL A 52 16.89 -5.35 -1.72
C VAL A 52 18.08 -4.79 -2.51
N ARG A 53 17.85 -4.11 -3.64
CA ARG A 53 18.94 -3.48 -4.41
C ARG A 53 19.67 -2.40 -3.60
N VAL A 54 18.96 -1.67 -2.75
CA VAL A 54 19.57 -0.63 -1.89
C VAL A 54 20.60 -1.23 -0.93
N ASN A 55 20.38 -2.45 -0.43
CA ASN A 55 21.31 -3.12 0.48
C ASN A 55 22.67 -3.45 -0.16
N ALA A 56 22.75 -3.50 -1.49
CA ALA A 56 24.01 -3.75 -2.20
C ALA A 56 24.86 -2.48 -2.39
N LEU A 57 24.32 -1.31 -2.03
CA LEU A 57 25.01 -0.05 -2.21
C LEU A 57 26.05 0.16 -1.10
N LEU A 58 27.31 0.28 -1.51
CA LEU A 58 28.42 0.53 -0.60
C LEU A 58 28.65 2.02 -0.34
N ASN A 59 28.06 2.90 -1.15
CA ASN A 59 28.29 4.34 -1.09
C ASN A 59 26.98 5.12 -0.98
N ALA A 60 26.69 5.63 0.21
CA ALA A 60 25.49 6.42 0.50
C ALA A 60 25.52 7.80 -0.18
N ILE A 61 26.71 8.38 -0.41
CA ILE A 61 26.85 9.67 -1.08
C ILE A 61 26.41 9.53 -2.54
N ILE A 62 26.94 8.54 -3.27
CA ILE A 62 26.56 8.29 -4.66
C ILE A 62 25.07 8.01 -4.77
N TRP A 63 24.52 7.15 -3.89
CA TRP A 63 23.07 6.90 -3.86
C TRP A 63 22.26 8.18 -3.64
N TYR A 64 22.68 9.03 -2.71
CA TYR A 64 22.01 10.30 -2.45
C TYR A 64 22.02 11.20 -3.69
N PHE A 65 23.17 11.32 -4.38
CA PHE A 65 23.25 12.15 -5.58
C PHE A 65 22.45 11.59 -6.76
N ASP A 66 22.52 10.28 -6.99
CA ASP A 66 21.76 9.60 -8.05
C ASP A 66 20.25 9.78 -7.89
N ASN A 67 19.73 9.75 -6.66
CA ASN A 67 18.29 9.90 -6.42
C ASN A 67 17.83 11.35 -6.32
N ARG A 68 18.68 12.27 -5.82
CA ARG A 68 18.29 13.68 -5.60
C ARG A 68 18.49 14.57 -6.82
N PHE A 69 19.55 14.32 -7.61
CA PHE A 69 19.96 15.25 -8.67
C PHE A 69 19.94 14.63 -10.05
N TYR A 70 20.41 13.38 -10.21
CA TYR A 70 20.49 12.76 -11.54
C TYR A 70 19.20 12.05 -11.95
N MET A 71 18.34 11.71 -10.98
CA MET A 71 16.98 11.16 -11.14
C MET A 71 16.85 10.20 -12.33
N LYS A 72 17.53 9.05 -12.24
CA LYS A 72 17.57 8.04 -13.32
C LYS A 72 16.30 7.20 -13.34
N ILE A 73 15.25 7.70 -13.99
CA ILE A 73 14.05 6.91 -14.30
C ILE A 73 14.35 6.07 -15.54
N LYS A 74 14.05 4.77 -15.48
CA LYS A 74 14.19 3.90 -16.66
C LYS A 74 13.11 4.23 -17.68
N GLU A 75 13.47 4.21 -18.95
CA GLU A 75 12.53 4.46 -20.06
C GLU A 75 11.31 3.53 -19.99
N THR A 76 11.50 2.26 -19.64
CA THR A 76 10.41 1.30 -19.45
C THR A 76 9.45 1.68 -18.33
N ASP A 77 9.97 2.17 -17.20
CA ASP A 77 9.16 2.58 -16.07
C ASP A 77 8.37 3.86 -16.41
N LEU A 78 9.01 4.80 -17.12
CA LEU A 78 8.35 6.02 -17.60
C LEU A 78 7.24 5.71 -18.61
N LYS A 79 7.51 4.83 -19.59
CA LYS A 79 6.51 4.42 -20.58
C LYS A 79 5.28 3.80 -19.92
N ASN A 80 5.49 2.88 -18.99
CA ASN A 80 4.42 2.25 -18.21
C ASN A 80 3.61 3.29 -17.41
N ALA A 81 4.30 4.23 -16.74
CA ALA A 81 3.64 5.30 -16.00
C ALA A 81 2.78 6.18 -16.91
N LEU A 82 3.30 6.59 -18.07
CA LEU A 82 2.57 7.42 -19.04
C LEU A 82 1.35 6.68 -19.59
N THR A 83 1.48 5.39 -19.92
CA THR A 83 0.33 4.57 -20.32
C THR A 83 -0.73 4.51 -19.23
N ALA A 84 -0.34 4.25 -17.99
CA ALA A 84 -1.28 4.24 -16.86
C ALA A 84 -1.92 5.61 -16.65
N TYR A 85 -1.15 6.69 -16.73
CA TYR A 85 -1.62 8.06 -16.57
C TYR A 85 -2.65 8.46 -17.62
N LEU A 86 -2.40 8.17 -18.90
CA LEU A 86 -3.34 8.46 -19.98
C LEU A 86 -4.66 7.71 -19.79
N ASN A 87 -4.60 6.42 -19.41
CA ASN A 87 -5.81 5.66 -19.10
C ASN A 87 -6.57 6.29 -17.91
N LEU A 88 -5.85 6.70 -16.86
CA LEU A 88 -6.45 7.38 -15.70
C LEU A 88 -7.14 8.70 -16.11
N ILE A 89 -6.54 9.49 -17.00
CA ILE A 89 -7.18 10.70 -17.54
C ILE A 89 -8.49 10.34 -18.21
N ASP A 90 -8.52 9.32 -19.06
CA ASP A 90 -9.74 8.92 -19.75
C ASP A 90 -10.82 8.46 -18.76
N LEU A 91 -10.44 7.70 -17.73
CA LEU A 91 -11.36 7.31 -16.66
C LEU A 91 -11.89 8.50 -15.86
N SER A 92 -11.08 9.55 -15.67
CA SER A 92 -11.48 10.74 -14.91
C SER A 92 -12.60 11.53 -15.59
N LYS A 93 -12.70 11.42 -16.93
CA LYS A 93 -13.73 12.08 -17.74
C LYS A 93 -15.06 11.32 -17.74
N VAL A 94 -15.06 10.05 -17.36
CA VAL A 94 -16.27 9.22 -17.37
C VAL A 94 -17.10 9.50 -16.12
N GLN A 95 -18.26 10.13 -16.31
CA GLN A 95 -19.30 10.23 -15.29
C GLN A 95 -20.02 8.88 -15.15
N SER A 96 -19.43 7.87 -14.51
CA SER A 96 -20.21 6.68 -14.17
C SER A 96 -19.73 5.92 -12.94
N ASN A 97 -20.69 5.55 -12.09
CA ASN A 97 -20.59 4.61 -10.98
C ASN A 97 -20.40 3.14 -11.45
N LYS A 98 -20.10 2.90 -12.74
CA LYS A 98 -20.04 1.55 -13.35
C LYS A 98 -18.62 1.00 -13.55
N LEU A 99 -17.59 1.79 -13.23
CA LEU A 99 -16.17 1.45 -13.38
C LEU A 99 -15.49 1.09 -12.05
N GLU A 100 -16.23 0.55 -11.07
CA GLU A 100 -15.83 0.48 -9.65
C GLU A 100 -14.45 -0.15 -9.35
N ASN A 101 -13.83 -0.87 -10.29
CA ASN A 101 -12.47 -1.42 -10.08
C ASN A 101 -11.42 -1.07 -11.13
N GLU A 102 -11.72 -0.39 -12.24
CA GLU A 102 -10.73 -0.19 -13.32
C GLU A 102 -9.54 0.67 -12.88
N VAL A 103 -9.80 1.72 -12.08
CA VAL A 103 -8.75 2.55 -11.46
C VAL A 103 -7.85 1.69 -10.57
N ILE A 104 -8.45 0.80 -9.77
CA ILE A 104 -7.71 -0.09 -8.86
C ILE A 104 -6.86 -1.06 -9.66
N ASP A 105 -7.39 -1.61 -10.75
CA ASP A 105 -6.70 -2.58 -11.58
C ASP A 105 -5.48 -1.96 -12.26
N ILE A 106 -5.64 -0.77 -12.86
CA ILE A 106 -4.53 0.01 -13.46
C ILE A 106 -3.46 0.29 -12.40
N VAL A 107 -3.87 0.83 -11.24
CA VAL A 107 -2.90 1.19 -10.20
C VAL A 107 -2.25 -0.06 -9.61
N SER A 108 -2.97 -1.17 -9.45
CA SER A 108 -2.38 -2.42 -8.93
C SER A 108 -1.20 -2.89 -9.77
N GLN A 109 -1.29 -2.70 -11.09
CA GLN A 109 -0.25 -3.08 -12.05
C GLN A 109 0.91 -2.06 -12.08
N TYR A 110 0.62 -0.76 -11.97
CA TYR A 110 1.58 0.30 -12.26
C TYR A 110 1.91 1.23 -11.08
N HIS A 111 1.48 0.93 -9.85
CA HIS A 111 1.64 1.83 -8.70
C HIS A 111 3.10 2.22 -8.44
N VAL A 112 4.07 1.33 -8.66
CA VAL A 112 5.50 1.66 -8.49
C VAL A 112 5.93 2.71 -9.51
N GLU A 113 5.60 2.50 -10.78
CA GLU A 113 5.89 3.44 -11.87
C GLU A 113 5.21 4.79 -11.65
N LEU A 114 3.94 4.78 -11.24
CA LEU A 114 3.19 6.00 -10.94
C LEU A 114 3.83 6.76 -9.75
N GLU A 115 4.18 6.07 -8.67
CA GLU A 115 4.79 6.70 -7.49
C GLU A 115 6.13 7.38 -7.82
N ILE A 116 7.00 6.71 -8.58
CA ILE A 116 8.33 7.27 -8.90
C ILE A 116 8.28 8.38 -9.96
N THR A 117 7.20 8.48 -10.75
CA THR A 117 7.12 9.43 -11.88
C THR A 117 6.07 10.53 -11.71
N LYS A 118 5.15 10.47 -10.73
CA LYS A 118 4.04 11.43 -10.59
C LYS A 118 4.45 12.90 -10.62
N TYR A 119 5.53 13.26 -9.93
CA TYR A 119 6.05 14.63 -9.92
C TYR A 119 6.74 15.00 -11.22
N TYR A 120 7.40 14.04 -11.87
CA TYR A 120 7.96 14.24 -13.20
C TYR A 120 6.85 14.56 -14.19
N ILE A 121 5.78 13.75 -14.24
CA ILE A 121 4.60 13.98 -15.09
C ILE A 121 3.99 15.35 -14.78
N ALA A 122 3.78 15.67 -13.51
CA ALA A 122 3.20 16.95 -13.08
C ALA A 122 4.03 18.19 -13.44
N THR A 123 5.35 18.02 -13.60
CA THR A 123 6.23 19.13 -14.05
C THR A 123 5.90 19.54 -15.49
N TYR A 124 5.44 18.60 -16.33
CA TYR A 124 5.15 18.86 -17.74
C TYR A 124 3.66 19.05 -18.03
N ASP A 125 2.80 18.29 -17.36
CA ASP A 125 1.35 18.28 -17.61
C ASP A 125 0.54 19.03 -16.53
N GLY A 126 1.24 19.63 -15.56
CA GLY A 126 0.66 20.50 -14.55
C GLY A 126 0.18 19.81 -13.27
N PRO A 127 -0.34 20.58 -12.30
CA PRO A 127 -0.73 20.07 -10.99
C PRO A 127 -1.93 19.11 -11.04
N ASP A 128 -2.80 19.23 -12.03
CA ASP A 128 -3.96 18.34 -12.18
C ASP A 128 -3.52 16.90 -12.46
N ALA A 129 -2.43 16.71 -13.21
CA ALA A 129 -1.83 15.40 -13.42
C ALA A 129 -1.44 14.73 -12.09
N LEU A 130 -0.84 15.50 -11.17
CA LEU A 130 -0.50 15.01 -9.84
C LEU A 130 -1.77 14.62 -9.05
N LEU A 131 -2.81 15.46 -9.10
CA LEU A 131 -4.06 15.20 -8.39
C LEU A 131 -4.75 13.94 -8.91
N ILE A 132 -4.77 13.73 -10.22
CA ILE A 132 -5.30 12.52 -10.87
C ILE A 132 -4.54 11.28 -10.38
N ILE A 133 -3.21 11.29 -10.51
CA ILE A 133 -2.36 10.14 -10.13
C ILE A 133 -2.46 9.86 -8.63
N GLN A 134 -2.36 10.90 -7.79
CA GLN A 134 -2.41 10.74 -6.34
C GLN A 134 -3.77 10.26 -5.86
N SER A 135 -4.87 10.77 -6.44
CA SER A 135 -6.22 10.29 -6.11
C SER A 135 -6.35 8.79 -6.41
N ALA A 136 -5.87 8.35 -7.57
CA ALA A 136 -5.89 6.94 -7.97
C ALA A 136 -5.06 6.05 -7.02
N LEU A 137 -3.84 6.50 -6.66
CA LEU A 137 -2.97 5.82 -5.69
C LEU A 137 -3.62 5.70 -4.31
N ASP A 138 -4.19 6.78 -3.79
CA ASP A 138 -4.86 6.79 -2.49
C ASP A 138 -6.05 5.83 -2.46
N HIS A 139 -6.84 5.78 -3.54
CA HIS A 139 -7.92 4.82 -3.70
C HIS A 139 -7.43 3.36 -3.63
N TYR A 140 -6.37 3.05 -4.38
CA TYR A 140 -5.75 1.72 -4.36
C TYR A 140 -5.22 1.34 -2.97
N TYR A 141 -4.47 2.25 -2.34
CA TYR A 141 -3.86 1.98 -1.04
C TYR A 141 -4.87 1.85 0.10
N LYS A 142 -5.97 2.61 0.06
CA LYS A 142 -7.09 2.42 0.99
C LYS A 142 -7.71 1.03 0.82
N ASP A 143 -7.93 0.56 -0.41
CA ASP A 143 -8.53 -0.76 -0.65
C ASP A 143 -7.68 -1.92 -0.15
N ILE A 144 -6.36 -1.85 -0.32
CA ILE A 144 -5.45 -2.89 0.17
C ILE A 144 -5.12 -2.72 1.67
N ALA A 145 -5.71 -1.73 2.35
CA ALA A 145 -5.42 -1.36 3.72
C ALA A 145 -3.91 -1.11 3.97
N ALA A 146 -3.28 -0.37 3.07
CA ALA A 146 -1.86 -0.05 3.15
C ALA A 146 -1.54 0.68 4.47
N GLN A 147 -0.45 0.27 5.14
CA GLN A 147 -0.12 0.75 6.48
C GLN A 147 -0.02 2.29 6.58
N HIS A 148 0.56 2.93 5.56
CA HIS A 148 0.77 4.37 5.53
C HIS A 148 -0.50 5.19 5.28
N LEU A 149 -1.60 4.55 4.84
CA LEU A 149 -2.90 5.19 4.62
C LEU A 149 -4.02 4.55 5.47
N LEU A 150 -3.67 3.65 6.40
CA LEU A 150 -4.63 2.91 7.21
C LEU A 150 -5.51 3.83 8.07
N PHE A 151 -5.00 4.99 8.47
CA PHE A 151 -5.73 5.96 9.28
C PHE A 151 -6.96 6.53 8.57
N HIS A 152 -6.98 6.50 7.22
CA HIS A 152 -8.13 6.94 6.44
C HIS A 152 -9.37 6.06 6.65
N ILE A 153 -9.20 4.80 7.06
CA ILE A 153 -10.33 3.91 7.41
C ILE A 153 -11.08 4.43 8.65
N TYR A 154 -10.41 5.21 9.50
CA TYR A 154 -10.94 5.64 10.80
C TYR A 154 -11.37 7.11 10.82
N THR A 155 -11.03 7.88 9.80
CA THR A 155 -11.13 9.35 9.83
C THR A 155 -11.87 9.84 8.59
N PRO A 156 -12.90 10.70 8.71
CA PRO A 156 -13.56 11.27 7.55
C PRO A 156 -12.57 12.15 6.77
N ILE A 157 -12.58 12.01 5.45
CA ILE A 157 -11.74 12.78 4.54
C ILE A 157 -12.65 13.44 3.51
N TYR A 158 -12.27 14.62 3.06
CA TYR A 158 -12.91 15.22 1.90
C TYR A 158 -12.74 14.31 0.67
N PRO A 159 -13.80 14.13 -0.13
CA PRO A 159 -13.72 13.29 -1.32
C PRO A 159 -12.69 13.88 -2.30
N THR A 160 -11.97 12.99 -2.98
CA THR A 160 -11.07 13.39 -4.06
C THR A 160 -11.90 13.97 -5.21
N PRO A 161 -11.36 14.96 -5.94
CA PRO A 161 -12.09 15.55 -7.08
C PRO A 161 -12.30 14.54 -8.22
N PHE A 162 -11.43 13.52 -8.29
CA PHE A 162 -11.46 12.46 -9.29
C PHE A 162 -11.80 11.11 -8.64
N TYR A 163 -12.48 10.23 -9.38
CA TYR A 163 -12.81 8.84 -8.99
C TYR A 163 -13.69 8.68 -7.76
N ASN A 164 -14.75 9.52 -7.67
CA ASN A 164 -15.74 9.40 -6.61
C ASN A 164 -16.35 8.00 -6.55
N ARG A 165 -16.40 7.45 -5.34
CA ARG A 165 -17.08 6.18 -5.07
C ARG A 165 -18.44 6.42 -4.45
N THR A 166 -19.41 5.64 -4.88
CA THR A 166 -20.73 5.53 -4.25
C THR A 166 -20.66 4.86 -2.89
N PHE A 167 -19.73 3.91 -2.73
CA PHE A 167 -19.51 3.14 -1.51
C PHE A 167 -18.04 3.25 -1.08
N GLY A 168 -17.77 3.21 0.22
CA GLY A 168 -16.42 3.25 0.77
C GLY A 168 -15.51 2.13 0.22
N SER A 169 -14.21 2.24 0.49
CA SER A 169 -13.22 1.21 0.14
C SER A 169 -13.53 -0.17 0.72
N LYS A 170 -12.98 -1.22 0.11
CA LYS A 170 -13.11 -2.61 0.60
C LYS A 170 -12.63 -2.73 2.05
N ALA A 171 -11.61 -1.97 2.42
CA ALA A 171 -11.09 -1.93 3.78
C ALA A 171 -12.03 -1.23 4.77
N GLU A 172 -12.69 -0.13 4.36
CA GLU A 172 -13.73 0.55 5.14
C GLU A 172 -14.94 -0.36 5.37
N VAL A 173 -15.47 -0.99 4.32
CA VAL A 173 -16.59 -1.93 4.43
C VAL A 173 -16.24 -3.08 5.38
N LYS A 174 -15.03 -3.64 5.27
CA LYS A 174 -14.55 -4.68 6.19
C LYS A 174 -14.49 -4.18 7.62
N LYS A 175 -14.07 -2.92 7.83
CA LYS A 175 -14.00 -2.32 9.16
C LYS A 175 -15.39 -2.07 9.75
N GLU A 176 -16.33 -1.56 8.95
CA GLU A 176 -17.73 -1.37 9.34
C GLU A 176 -18.35 -2.69 9.79
N MET A 177 -18.18 -3.76 8.99
CA MET A 177 -18.65 -5.09 9.34
C MET A 177 -18.05 -5.60 10.66
N GLN A 178 -16.75 -5.35 10.90
CA GLN A 178 -16.14 -5.68 12.19
C GLN A 178 -16.75 -4.91 13.36
N ILE A 179 -17.06 -3.63 13.17
CA ILE A 179 -17.69 -2.80 14.20
C ILE A 179 -19.10 -3.32 14.49
N LEU A 180 -19.89 -3.64 13.47
CA LEU A 180 -21.23 -4.21 13.60
C LEU A 180 -21.19 -5.52 14.40
N ILE A 181 -20.33 -6.46 14.01
CA ILE A 181 -20.18 -7.75 14.71
C ILE A 181 -19.77 -7.56 16.17
N ARG A 182 -18.80 -6.67 16.45
CA ARG A 182 -18.36 -6.39 17.82
C ARG A 182 -19.46 -5.74 18.66
N THR A 183 -20.26 -4.88 18.04
CA THR A 183 -21.36 -4.17 18.69
C THR A 183 -22.48 -5.15 19.04
N ALA A 184 -22.90 -5.99 18.09
CA ALA A 184 -23.87 -7.05 18.31
C ALA A 184 -23.46 -7.96 19.47
N LYS A 185 -22.19 -8.43 19.49
CA LYS A 185 -21.65 -9.26 20.58
C LYS A 185 -21.65 -8.56 21.94
N LYS A 186 -21.43 -7.23 21.99
CA LYS A 186 -21.28 -6.48 23.25
C LYS A 186 -22.59 -5.90 23.77
N LYS A 187 -23.53 -5.57 22.88
CA LYS A 187 -24.73 -4.76 23.17
C LYS A 187 -26.04 -5.43 22.75
N GLY A 188 -25.98 -6.59 22.10
CA GLY A 188 -27.12 -7.26 21.50
C GLY A 188 -27.36 -6.79 20.06
N ASP A 189 -28.10 -7.62 19.32
CA ASP A 189 -28.53 -7.29 17.97
C ASP A 189 -29.41 -6.03 17.98
N TYR A 190 -29.36 -5.25 16.89
CA TYR A 190 -30.14 -4.01 16.72
C TYR A 190 -29.80 -2.85 17.68
N TYR A 191 -28.63 -2.86 18.33
CA TYR A 191 -28.18 -1.70 19.11
C TYR A 191 -28.01 -0.45 18.23
N THR A 192 -28.84 0.57 18.44
CA THR A 192 -28.88 1.82 17.65
C THR A 192 -27.96 2.94 18.18
N GLY A 193 -27.16 2.66 19.22
CA GLY A 193 -26.33 3.69 19.85
C GLY A 193 -27.13 4.69 20.69
N ARG A 194 -26.43 5.54 21.46
CA ARG A 194 -27.05 6.74 22.03
C ARG A 194 -26.99 7.84 20.98
N VAL A 195 -28.15 8.26 20.47
CA VAL A 195 -28.24 9.46 19.63
C VAL A 195 -28.01 10.68 20.53
N ASN A 196 -26.91 11.38 20.32
CA ASN A 196 -26.67 12.64 21.00
C ASN A 196 -27.65 13.68 20.43
N PRO A 197 -28.51 14.29 21.27
CA PRO A 197 -29.43 15.31 20.78
C PRO A 197 -28.64 16.49 20.20
N SER A 198 -29.14 17.05 19.10
CA SER A 198 -28.59 18.26 18.49
C SER A 198 -28.61 19.43 19.49
N PRO A 199 -27.83 20.51 19.27
CA PRO A 199 -27.88 21.69 20.13
C PRO A 199 -29.31 22.23 20.34
N ALA A 200 -30.10 22.30 19.27
CA ALA A 200 -31.51 22.70 19.32
C ALA A 200 -32.37 21.72 20.15
N GLN A 201 -32.20 20.41 19.96
CA GLN A 201 -32.91 19.40 20.75
C GLN A 201 -32.53 19.44 22.24
N ARG A 202 -31.27 19.75 22.56
CA ARG A 202 -30.81 19.94 23.95
C ARG A 202 -31.47 21.17 24.57
N GLN A 203 -31.59 22.26 23.82
CA GLN A 203 -32.20 23.51 24.29
C GLN A 203 -33.71 23.35 24.51
N LEU A 204 -34.42 22.71 23.57
CA LEU A 204 -35.83 22.36 23.73
C LEU A 204 -36.05 21.47 24.97
N LYS A 205 -35.21 20.44 25.16
CA LYS A 205 -35.27 19.59 26.36
C LYS A 205 -35.04 20.37 27.66
N LYS A 206 -34.17 21.38 27.66
CA LYS A 206 -33.98 22.27 28.82
C LYS A 206 -35.23 23.10 29.09
N GLN A 207 -35.82 23.71 28.08
CA GLN A 207 -37.05 24.50 28.22
C GLN A 207 -38.22 23.66 28.72
N LEU A 208 -38.45 22.47 28.14
CA LEU A 208 -39.49 21.54 28.60
C LEU A 208 -39.30 21.09 30.05
N LYS A 209 -38.05 21.03 30.54
CA LYS A 209 -37.73 20.70 31.94
C LYS A 209 -38.01 21.84 32.92
N LEU A 210 -38.06 23.09 32.44
CA LEU A 210 -38.37 24.27 33.25
C LEU A 210 -39.89 24.51 33.34
N ILE A 211 -40.66 23.92 32.42
CA ILE A 211 -42.12 23.99 32.37
C ILE A 211 -42.77 22.87 33.22
N LYS A 212 -42.04 21.79 33.50
CA LYS A 212 -42.45 20.73 34.43
C LYS A 212 -42.02 21.05 35.85
#